data_AF-A0A0F8XSQ7-F1
#
_entry.id   AF-A0A0F8XSQ7-F1
#
_cell.length_a   1.000
_cell.length_b   1.000
_cell.length_c   1.000
_cell.angle_alpha   90.00
_cell.angle_beta   90.00
_cell.angle_gamma   90.00
#
_symmetry.space_group_name_H-M   'P 1'
#
loop_
_entity.id
_entity.type
_entity.pdbx_description
1 polymer ?
#
loop_
_entity_poly.entity_id
_entity_poly.type
_entity_poly.pdbx_seq_one_letter_code
_entity_poly.pdbx_strand_id
1 'polypeptide(L)' 'MEKFDFVEVNNQVGKVLLPNEIMKFWSKKIDKILRRNYLILKQIGIKESLAWGLAVNDMYNSIVANVADFALL' A
#
# COMPACT_ATOMS: atom_id res chain seq x y z
N MET A 1 -18.19 -1.99 14.64
CA MET A 1 -17.21 -1.94 13.53
C MET A 1 -16.58 -0.57 13.56
N GLU A 2 -15.31 -0.49 13.94
CA GLU A 2 -14.56 0.76 13.94
C GLU A 2 -14.58 1.40 12.55
N LYS A 3 -14.84 2.70 12.52
CA LYS A 3 -14.72 3.51 11.31
C LYS A 3 -13.23 3.69 11.05
N PHE A 4 -12.67 2.85 10.19
CA PHE A 4 -11.38 3.13 9.61
C PHE A 4 -11.53 4.37 8.73
N ASP A 5 -10.90 5.46 9.13
CA ASP A 5 -10.69 6.59 8.23
C ASP A 5 -9.70 6.13 7.17
N PHE A 6 -10.14 6.12 5.91
CA PHE A 6 -9.32 5.70 4.78
C PHE A 6 -8.77 6.93 4.05
N VAL A 7 -7.47 6.95 3.75
CA VAL A 7 -6.86 7.95 2.86
C VAL A 7 -6.78 7.37 1.45
N GLU A 8 -7.25 8.12 0.47
CA GLU A 8 -6.98 7.85 -0.94
C GLU A 8 -5.51 8.18 -1.23
N VAL A 9 -4.74 7.17 -1.66
CA VAL A 9 -3.38 7.40 -2.18
C VAL A 9 -3.50 8.11 -3.54
N ASN A 10 -3.64 9.43 -3.50
CA ASN A 10 -3.88 10.27 -4.67
C ASN A 10 -2.58 10.46 -5.49
N ASN A 11 -2.49 9.74 -6.62
CA ASN A 11 -1.73 10.04 -7.87
C ASN A 11 -1.46 8.79 -8.74
N GLN A 12 -2.08 7.63 -8.50
CA GLN A 12 -1.72 6.38 -9.19
C GLN A 12 -2.92 5.55 -9.68
N VAL A 13 -2.66 4.67 -10.66
CA VAL A 13 -3.67 3.87 -11.38
C VAL A 13 -4.32 2.86 -10.43
N GLY A 14 -5.58 3.12 -10.08
CA GLY A 14 -6.33 2.31 -9.13
C GLY A 14 -6.42 3.03 -7.78
N LYS A 15 -7.64 3.40 -7.40
CA LYS A 15 -7.94 4.03 -6.11
C LYS A 15 -7.78 2.97 -5.03
N VAL A 16 -6.64 2.99 -4.33
CA VAL A 16 -6.44 2.12 -3.16
C VAL A 16 -6.63 2.95 -1.91
N LEU A 17 -7.52 2.47 -1.04
CA LEU A 17 -7.84 3.06 0.25
C LEU A 17 -7.00 2.35 1.31
N LEU A 18 -6.25 3.11 2.09
CA LEU A 18 -5.46 2.60 3.20
C LEU A 18 -5.93 3.22 4.53
N PRO A 19 -5.88 2.46 5.64
CA PRO A 19 -6.16 3.01 6.96
C PRO A 19 -5.24 4.22 7.28
N ASN A 20 -5.80 5.27 7.88
CA ASN A 20 -5.08 6.47 8.31
C ASN A 20 -3.82 6.17 9.13
N GLU A 21 -3.85 5.10 9.93
CA GLU A 21 -2.73 4.71 10.78
C GLU A 21 -1.53 4.21 9.98
N ILE A 22 -1.77 3.47 8.88
CA ILE A 22 -0.71 3.05 7.96
C ILE A 22 -0.09 4.27 7.26
N MET A 23 -0.91 5.29 6.97
CA MET A 23 -0.43 6.50 6.33
C MET A 23 0.58 7.28 7.18
N LYS A 24 0.57 7.13 8.51
CA LYS A 24 1.59 7.71 9.41
C LYS A 24 2.99 7.15 9.12
N PHE A 25 3.08 5.90 8.65
CA PHE A 25 4.34 5.26 8.30
C PHE A 25 4.78 5.57 6.87
N TRP A 26 3.89 6.19 6.06
CA TRP A 26 4.16 6.48 4.66
C TRP A 26 5.33 7.44 4.50
N SER A 27 6.25 7.12 3.58
CA SER A 27 7.47 7.89 3.38
C SER A 27 7.97 7.78 1.95
N LYS A 28 8.88 8.68 1.56
CA LYS A 28 9.57 8.60 0.25
C LYS A 28 10.27 7.26 0.01
N LYS A 29 10.65 6.53 1.06
CA LYS A 29 11.23 5.19 0.95
C LYS A 29 10.17 4.18 0.54
N ILE A 30 8.98 4.24 1.13
CA ILE A 30 7.82 3.41 0.78
C ILE A 30 7.37 3.70 -0.65
N ASP A 31 7.30 4.96 -1.07
CA ASP A 31 6.96 5.31 -2.46
C ASP A 31 7.91 4.67 -3.48
N LYS A 32 9.22 4.63 -3.18
CA LYS A 32 10.22 3.99 -4.02
C LYS A 32 10.01 2.47 -4.09
N ILE A 33 9.71 1.83 -2.97
CA ILE A 33 9.44 0.38 -2.90
C ILE A 33 8.18 0.05 -3.70
N LEU A 34 7.10 0.80 -3.48
CA LEU A 34 5.84 0.64 -4.21
C LEU A 34 6.02 0.80 -5.72
N ARG A 35 6.71 1.85 -6.16
CA ARG A 35 6.99 2.06 -7.58
C ARG A 35 7.82 0.92 -8.16
N ARG A 36 8.82 0.43 -7.43
CA ARG A 36 9.64 -0.71 -7.85
C ARG A 36 8.78 -1.98 -8.00
N ASN A 37 7.99 -2.32 -7.00
CA ASN A 37 7.15 -3.52 -7.00
C ASN A 37 6.10 -3.45 -8.12
N TYR A 38 5.45 -2.29 -8.28
CA TYR A 38 4.53 -2.04 -9.40
C TYR A 38 5.19 -2.26 -10.76
N LEU A 39 6.39 -1.72 -10.97
CA LEU A 39 7.11 -1.88 -12.24
C LEU A 39 7.49 -3.35 -12.52
N ILE A 40 7.90 -4.11 -11.50
CA ILE A 40 8.18 -5.54 -11.61
C ILE A 40 6.91 -6.30 -12.03
N LEU A 41 5.78 -6.02 -11.37
CA LEU A 41 4.50 -6.67 -11.67
C LEU A 41 4.01 -6.34 -13.10
N LYS A 42 4.24 -5.10 -13.55
CA LYS A 42 3.98 -4.72 -14.95
C LYS A 42 4.87 -5.46 -15.94
N GLN A 43 6.15 -5.65 -15.63
CA GLN A 43 7.09 -6.34 -16.50
C GLN A 43 6.72 -7.82 -16.73
N ILE A 44 6.10 -8.46 -15.74
CA ILE A 44 5.62 -9.84 -15.86
C ILE A 44 4.19 -9.94 -16.44
N GLY A 45 3.65 -8.83 -16.95
CA GLY A 45 2.38 -8.82 -17.69
C GLY A 45 1.12 -8.67 -16.84
N ILE A 46 1.23 -8.30 -15.56
CA ILE A 46 0.04 -8.04 -14.74
C ILE A 46 -0.62 -6.72 -15.17
N LYS A 47 -1.96 -6.76 -15.34
CA LYS A 47 -2.80 -5.58 -15.63
C LYS A 47 -2.55 -4.47 -14.61
N GLU A 48 -2.45 -3.22 -15.07
CA GLU A 48 -1.99 -2.07 -14.27
C GLU A 48 -2.73 -1.91 -12.94
N SER A 49 -4.06 -1.96 -12.94
CA SER A 49 -4.87 -1.83 -11.71
C SER A 49 -4.61 -2.95 -10.70
N LEU A 50 -4.37 -4.17 -11.20
CA LEU A 50 -4.06 -5.33 -10.36
C LEU A 50 -2.62 -5.27 -9.85
N ALA A 51 -1.67 -4.89 -10.70
CA ALA A 51 -0.28 -4.68 -10.32
C ALA A 51 -0.15 -3.63 -9.21
N TRP A 52 -0.93 -2.53 -9.32
CA TRP A 52 -0.97 -1.50 -8.30
C TRP A 52 -1.55 -2.02 -6.97
N GLY A 53 -2.72 -2.67 -7.02
CA GLY A 53 -3.34 -3.25 -5.82
C GLY A 53 -2.44 -4.26 -5.10
N LEU A 54 -1.73 -5.12 -5.85
CA LEU A 54 -0.78 -6.08 -5.30
C LEU A 54 0.43 -5.39 -4.64
N ALA A 55 0.99 -4.36 -5.29
CA ALA A 55 2.11 -3.61 -4.71
C ALA A 55 1.71 -2.91 -3.40
N VAL A 56 0.52 -2.31 -3.36
CA VAL A 56 0.01 -1.67 -2.13
C VAL A 56 -0.26 -2.71 -1.03
N ASN A 57 -0.87 -3.85 -1.36
CA ASN A 57 -1.14 -4.91 -0.40
C ASN A 57 0.15 -5.49 0.22
N ASP A 58 1.18 -5.72 -0.61
CA ASP A 58 2.48 -6.20 -0.15
C ASP A 58 3.15 -5.20 0.82
N MET A 59 3.07 -3.90 0.50
CA MET A 59 3.57 -2.85 1.37
C MET A 59 2.78 -2.74 2.68
N TYR A 60 1.45 -2.82 2.62
CA TYR A 60 0.59 -2.85 3.80
C TYR A 60 0.98 -4.00 4.72
N ASN A 61 1.05 -5.23 4.19
CA ASN A 61 1.44 -6.41 4.97
C ASN A 61 2.85 -6.29 5.55
N SER A 62 3.78 -5.68 4.80
CA SER A 62 5.13 -5.41 5.30
C SER A 62 5.13 -4.41 6.46
N ILE A 63 4.30 -3.37 6.44
CA ILE A 63 4.19 -2.41 7.55
C ILE A 63 3.58 -3.11 8.77
N VAL A 64 2.44 -3.80 8.58
CA VAL A 64 1.75 -4.53 9.66
C VAL A 64 2.67 -5.57 10.30
N ALA A 65 3.41 -6.35 9.52
CA ALA A 65 4.32 -7.37 10.04
C ALA A 65 5.52 -6.79 10.83
N ASN A 66 5.92 -5.55 10.55
CA ASN A 66 7.04 -4.90 11.23
C ASN A 66 6.61 -3.93 12.35
N VAL A 67 5.30 -3.67 12.50
CA VAL A 67 4.74 -2.87 13.58
C VAL A 67 4.02 -3.84 14.53
N ALA A 68 4.73 -4.28 15.57
CA ALA A 68 4.28 -5.31 16.52
C ALA A 68 2.92 -5.01 17.20
N ASP A 69 2.47 -3.75 17.21
CA ASP A 69 1.22 -3.30 17.83
C ASP A 69 0.06 -3.04 16.85
N PHE A 70 0.22 -3.29 15.55
CA PHE A 70 -0.85 -3.00 14.57
C PHE A 70 -2.08 -3.90 14.73
N ALA A 71 -1.97 -5.02 15.45
CA ALA A 71 -3.10 -5.89 15.77
C ALA A 71 -3.92 -5.42 16.99
N LEU A 72 -3.51 -4.35 17.67
CA LEU A 72 -4.08 -3.88 18.95
C LEU A 72 -4.62 -2.43 18.93
N LEU A 73 -4.60 -1.75 17.77
CA LEU A 73 -5.25 -0.46 17.51
C LEU A 73 -6.49 -0.66 16.63
#